data_AF-A0A7V5DSU6-F1
#
_entry.id   AF-A0A7V5DSU6-F1
#
_cell.length_a   1.000
_cell.length_b   1.000
_cell.length_c   1.000
_cell.angle_alpha   90.00
_cell.angle_beta   90.00
_cell.angle_gamma   90.00
#
_symmetry.space_group_name_H-M   'P 1'
#
loop_
_entity.id
_entity.type
_entity.pdbx_description
1 polymer ?
#
loop_
_entity_poly.entity_id
_entity_poly.type
_entity_poly.pdbx_seq_one_letter_code
_entity_poly.pdbx_strand_id
1 'polypeptide(L)'
;MADYKEILFSKAFKIVPGLDYNRFSYELREKSNGSFIIYEVVMKENESWESLRDRIFPKLVRYLKEKGINPSSGEGFIISLFFKDHVYIINGIDFFKTFCEIEGLNFSAFHFRVLRWLSE
;
A
#
# COMPACT_ATOMS: atom_id res chain seq x y z
N MET A 1 -2.83 16.60 15.20
CA MET A 1 -2.24 15.41 14.54
C MET A 1 -2.68 15.46 13.10
N ALA A 2 -1.75 15.32 12.14
CA ALA A 2 -2.11 15.23 10.74
C ALA A 2 -3.03 14.02 10.53
N ASP A 3 -4.01 14.13 9.63
CA ASP A 3 -4.85 12.99 9.26
C ASP A 3 -3.94 11.93 8.61
N TYR A 4 -4.07 10.66 9.01
CA TYR A 4 -3.27 9.57 8.44
C TYR A 4 -3.44 9.49 6.91
N LYS A 5 -4.60 9.93 6.40
CA LYS A 5 -4.88 10.03 4.96
C LYS A 5 -3.95 11.04 4.28
N GLU A 6 -3.72 12.20 4.89
CA GLU A 6 -2.80 13.22 4.37
C GLU A 6 -1.37 12.67 4.27
N ILE A 7 -0.93 11.94 5.30
CA ILE A 7 0.40 11.33 5.31
C ILE A 7 0.53 10.30 4.17
N LEU A 8 -0.45 9.40 4.03
CA LEU A 8 -0.47 8.42 2.94
C LEU A 8 -0.47 9.08 1.56
N PHE A 9 -1.37 10.02 1.32
CA PHE A 9 -1.52 10.68 0.03
C PHE A 9 -0.29 11.52 -0.34
N SER A 10 0.43 12.06 0.64
CA SER A 10 1.67 12.80 0.42
C SER A 10 2.80 11.94 -0.18
N LYS A 11 2.73 10.61 -0.03
CA LYS A 11 3.74 9.70 -0.62
C LYS A 11 3.38 9.24 -2.04
N ALA A 12 2.25 9.67 -2.58
CA ALA A 12 1.85 9.30 -3.92
C ALA A 12 2.79 9.94 -4.95
N PHE A 13 3.48 9.11 -5.74
CA PHE A 13 4.28 9.60 -6.86
C PHE A 13 3.40 9.96 -8.06
N LYS A 14 2.15 9.47 -8.07
CA LYS A 14 1.15 9.80 -9.07
C LYS A 14 -0.24 9.81 -8.45
N ILE A 15 -1.04 10.79 -8.84
CA ILE A 15 -2.47 10.86 -8.54
C ILE A 15 -3.20 10.76 -9.89
N VAL A 16 -4.20 9.90 -9.97
CA VAL A 16 -4.95 9.60 -11.20
C VAL A 16 -6.45 9.75 -10.93
N PRO A 17 -7.24 10.38 -11.81
CA PRO A 17 -8.69 10.32 -11.72
C PRO A 17 -9.18 8.87 -11.79
N GLY A 18 -10.19 8.50 -10.98
CA GLY A 18 -10.69 7.12 -10.92
C GLY A 18 -11.12 6.56 -12.28
N LEU A 19 -11.69 7.40 -13.15
CA LEU A 19 -12.10 7.04 -14.51
C LEU A 19 -10.92 6.66 -15.43
N ASP A 20 -9.73 7.19 -15.16
CA ASP A 20 -8.53 6.95 -15.96
C ASP A 20 -7.65 5.81 -15.41
N TYR A 21 -7.96 5.30 -14.23
CA TYR A 21 -7.12 4.32 -13.52
C TYR A 21 -6.86 3.06 -14.34
N ASN A 22 -7.89 2.50 -14.99
CA ASN A 22 -7.74 1.26 -15.77
C ASN A 22 -6.72 1.44 -16.89
N ARG A 23 -6.80 2.54 -17.64
CA ARG A 23 -5.83 2.88 -18.69
C ARG A 23 -4.43 3.03 -18.10
N PHE A 24 -4.30 3.80 -17.02
CA PHE A 24 -3.01 4.01 -16.36
C PHE A 24 -2.38 2.70 -15.85
N SER A 25 -3.16 1.84 -15.20
CA SER A 25 -2.68 0.57 -14.64
C SER A 25 -2.22 -0.40 -15.74
N TYR A 26 -2.88 -0.38 -16.90
CA TYR A 26 -2.50 -1.16 -18.06
C TYR A 26 -1.14 -0.69 -18.62
N GLU A 27 -1.00 0.60 -18.90
CA GLU A 27 0.25 1.20 -19.38
C GLU A 27 1.41 0.98 -18.41
N LEU A 28 1.13 1.06 -17.11
CA LEU A 28 2.11 0.87 -16.06
C LEU A 28 2.62 -0.59 -16.02
N ARG A 29 1.71 -1.57 -16.17
CA ARG A 29 2.07 -2.99 -16.27
C ARG A 29 2.87 -3.28 -17.53
N GLU A 30 2.48 -2.74 -18.69
CA GLU A 30 3.21 -2.92 -19.96
C GLU A 30 4.64 -2.38 -19.88
N LYS A 31 4.83 -1.14 -19.42
CA LYS A 31 6.17 -0.52 -19.30
C LYS A 31 7.10 -1.30 -18.38
N SER A 32 6.53 -1.98 -17.39
CA SER A 32 7.27 -2.74 -16.39
C SER A 32 7.57 -4.18 -16.80
N ASN A 33 7.07 -4.65 -17.96
CA ASN A 33 7.06 -6.07 -18.33
C ASN A 33 6.52 -6.98 -17.21
N GLY A 34 5.59 -6.48 -16.39
CA GLY A 34 5.04 -7.22 -15.24
C GLY A 34 6.01 -7.44 -14.06
N SER A 35 7.09 -6.64 -13.96
CA SER A 35 8.10 -6.76 -12.89
C SER A 35 7.61 -6.42 -11.49
N PHE A 36 6.46 -5.79 -11.35
CA PHE A 36 5.83 -5.53 -10.05
C PHE A 36 4.34 -5.87 -10.07
N ILE A 37 3.81 -6.04 -8.87
CA ILE A 37 2.38 -6.25 -8.65
C ILE A 37 1.72 -4.93 -8.24
N ILE A 38 0.52 -4.68 -8.75
CA ILE A 38 -0.33 -3.60 -8.27
C ILE A 38 -1.34 -4.20 -7.30
N TYR A 39 -1.34 -3.72 -6.06
CA TYR A 39 -2.31 -4.09 -5.03
C TYR A 39 -3.28 -2.93 -4.79
N GLU A 40 -4.57 -3.21 -4.97
CA GLU A 40 -5.63 -2.21 -4.97
C GLU A 40 -6.33 -2.16 -3.62
N VAL A 41 -6.50 -0.95 -3.08
CA VAL A 41 -7.10 -0.73 -1.77
C VAL A 41 -8.14 0.36 -1.87
N VAL A 42 -9.39 0.02 -1.56
CA VAL A 42 -10.46 1.00 -1.42
C VAL A 42 -10.51 1.51 0.02
N MET A 43 -10.34 2.83 0.18
CA MET A 43 -10.42 3.51 1.47
C MET A 43 -11.83 4.08 1.69
N LYS A 44 -12.36 3.96 2.91
CA LYS A 44 -13.65 4.61 3.25
C LYS A 44 -13.41 6.02 3.79
N GLU A 45 -14.34 6.94 3.55
CA GLU A 45 -14.21 8.35 3.97
C GLU A 45 -13.97 8.50 5.48
N ASN A 46 -14.77 7.80 6.28
CA ASN A 46 -14.71 7.84 7.74
C ASN A 46 -13.95 6.64 8.34
N GLU A 47 -13.09 5.99 7.56
CA GLU A 47 -12.24 4.92 8.09
C GLU A 47 -11.20 5.52 9.06
N SER A 48 -11.01 4.87 10.21
CA SER A 48 -9.87 5.15 11.09
C SER A 48 -8.62 4.46 10.57
N TRP A 49 -7.45 4.92 11.02
CA TRP A 49 -6.19 4.30 10.67
C TRP A 49 -6.14 2.83 11.09
N GLU A 50 -6.56 2.51 12.31
CA GLU A 50 -6.54 1.15 12.87
C GLU A 50 -7.42 0.20 12.04
N SER A 51 -8.60 0.67 11.64
CA SER A 51 -9.53 -0.11 10.81
C SER A 51 -8.93 -0.41 9.43
N LEU A 52 -8.32 0.58 8.77
CA LEU A 52 -7.61 0.36 7.51
C LEU A 52 -6.44 -0.60 7.70
N ARG A 53 -5.63 -0.36 8.72
CA ARG A 53 -4.42 -1.11 9.05
C ARG A 53 -4.72 -2.60 9.20
N ASP A 54 -5.66 -2.92 10.08
CA ASP A 54 -5.99 -4.29 10.45
C ASP A 54 -6.72 -5.02 9.30
N ARG A 55 -7.40 -4.26 8.43
CA ARG A 55 -8.05 -4.81 7.23
C ARG A 55 -7.06 -5.11 6.11
N ILE A 56 -6.07 -4.25 5.90
CA ILE A 56 -5.24 -4.25 4.68
C ILE A 56 -3.90 -4.92 4.90
N PHE A 57 -3.16 -4.58 5.96
CA PHE A 57 -1.77 -5.04 6.10
C PHE A 57 -1.62 -6.55 6.24
N PRO A 58 -2.43 -7.26 7.06
CA PRO A 58 -2.34 -8.72 7.15
C PRO A 58 -2.61 -9.40 5.80
N LYS A 59 -3.61 -8.91 5.05
CA LYS A 59 -3.98 -9.46 3.73
C LYS A 59 -2.90 -9.19 2.70
N LEU A 60 -2.37 -7.97 2.67
CA LEU A 60 -1.28 -7.58 1.77
C LEU A 60 -0.05 -8.45 2.02
N VAL A 61 0.36 -8.61 3.27
CA VAL A 61 1.54 -9.41 3.64
C VAL A 61 1.40 -10.86 3.21
N ARG A 62 0.24 -11.49 3.43
CA ARG A 62 -0.02 -12.86 2.98
C ARG A 62 -0.02 -12.95 1.46
N TYR A 63 -0.67 -12.01 0.78
CA TYR A 63 -0.69 -11.93 -0.67
C TYR A 63 0.72 -11.79 -1.27
N LEU A 64 1.57 -10.92 -0.73
CA LEU A 64 2.95 -10.77 -1.18
C LEU A 64 3.73 -12.07 -1.01
N LYS A 65 3.56 -12.75 0.13
CA LYS A 65 4.19 -14.04 0.41
C LYS A 65 3.77 -15.11 -0.61
N GLU A 66 2.48 -15.21 -0.93
CA GLU A 66 1.95 -16.13 -1.95
C GLU A 66 2.49 -15.84 -3.35
N LYS A 67 2.79 -14.57 -3.65
CA LYS A 67 3.39 -14.13 -4.91
C LYS A 67 4.92 -14.26 -4.95
N GLY A 68 5.54 -14.81 -3.90
CA GLY A 68 6.99 -14.95 -3.81
C GLY A 68 7.74 -13.64 -3.57
N ILE A 69 7.03 -12.56 -3.23
CA ILE A 69 7.61 -11.25 -2.90
C ILE A 69 7.91 -11.21 -1.41
N ASN A 70 9.04 -10.60 -1.03
CA ASN A 70 9.39 -10.41 0.38
C ASN A 70 8.40 -9.43 1.05
N PRO A 71 7.56 -9.89 2.00
CA PRO A 71 6.52 -9.05 2.60
C PRO A 71 7.06 -8.01 3.60
N SER A 72 8.37 -7.99 3.87
CA SER A 72 9.02 -7.04 4.78
C SER A 72 9.84 -5.96 4.06
N SER A 73 10.14 -6.11 2.76
CA SER A 73 11.03 -5.16 2.06
C SER A 73 10.32 -3.94 1.50
N GLY A 74 9.03 -4.06 1.13
CA GLY A 74 8.33 -3.00 0.40
C GLY A 74 8.65 -2.98 -1.10
N GLU A 75 9.43 -3.94 -1.60
CA GLU A 75 9.86 -4.02 -3.00
C GLU A 75 8.96 -4.94 -3.82
N GLY A 76 8.95 -4.76 -5.15
CA GLY A 76 8.22 -5.62 -6.08
C GLY A 76 6.71 -5.38 -6.14
N PHE A 77 6.19 -4.35 -5.46
CA PHE A 77 4.78 -3.97 -5.57
C PHE A 77 4.55 -2.46 -5.48
N ILE A 78 3.38 -2.06 -5.98
CA ILE A 78 2.80 -0.73 -5.93
C ILE A 78 1.43 -0.84 -5.28
N ILE A 79 1.07 0.17 -4.51
CA ILE A 79 -0.25 0.32 -3.90
C ILE A 79 -1.05 1.36 -4.69
N SER A 80 -2.27 0.99 -5.07
CA SER A 80 -3.25 1.92 -5.62
C SER A 80 -4.34 2.16 -4.58
N LEU A 81 -4.30 3.30 -3.91
CA LEU A 81 -5.30 3.71 -2.92
C LEU A 81 -6.43 4.47 -3.61
N PHE A 82 -7.61 3.89 -3.62
CA PHE A 82 -8.83 4.53 -4.12
C PHE A 82 -9.48 5.32 -2.99
N PHE A 83 -9.65 6.61 -3.20
CA PHE A 83 -10.32 7.49 -2.27
C PHE A 83 -11.10 8.57 -3.03
N LYS A 84 -12.42 8.59 -2.82
CA LYS A 84 -13.35 9.45 -3.56
C LYS A 84 -13.21 9.26 -5.08
N ASP A 85 -12.92 10.32 -5.80
CA ASP A 85 -12.79 10.39 -7.25
C ASP A 85 -11.36 10.18 -7.76
N HIS A 86 -10.41 9.90 -6.87
CA HIS A 86 -8.99 9.77 -7.18
C HIS A 86 -8.40 8.43 -6.75
N VAL A 87 -7.30 8.07 -7.43
CA VAL A 87 -6.43 6.94 -7.09
C VAL A 87 -5.02 7.46 -6.86
N TYR A 88 -4.49 7.17 -5.67
CA TYR A 88 -3.16 7.56 -5.24
C TYR A 88 -2.22 6.37 -5.41
N ILE A 89 -1.21 6.53 -6.25
CA ILE A 89 -0.27 5.47 -6.61
C ILE A 89 1.00 5.66 -5.79
N ILE A 90 1.32 4.66 -4.97
CA ILE A 90 2.38 4.71 -3.96
C ILE A 90 3.29 3.49 -4.13
N ASN A 91 4.61 3.69 -4.07
CA ASN A 91 5.54 2.55 -4.05
C ASN A 91 5.37 1.75 -2.76
N GLY A 92 5.52 0.42 -2.82
CA GLY A 92 5.40 -0.43 -1.63
C GLY A 92 6.31 0.00 -0.47
N ILE A 93 7.54 0.45 -0.78
CA ILE A 93 8.49 0.91 0.23
C ILE A 93 8.02 2.19 0.93
N ASP A 94 7.43 3.13 0.21
CA ASP A 94 6.93 4.38 0.78
C ASP A 94 5.64 4.14 1.58
N PHE A 95 4.83 3.18 1.15
CA PHE A 95 3.67 2.72 1.90
C PHE A 95 4.05 2.11 3.26
N PHE A 96 5.07 1.25 3.29
CA PHE A 96 5.58 0.67 4.55
C PHE A 96 6.31 1.68 5.43
N LYS A 97 7.07 2.61 4.84
CA LYS A 97 7.63 3.77 5.57
C LYS A 97 6.53 4.57 6.26
N THR A 98 5.42 4.80 5.57
CA THR A 98 4.27 5.55 6.12
C THR A 98 3.62 4.82 7.29
N PHE A 99 3.44 3.50 7.18
CA PHE A 99 2.99 2.70 8.32
C PHE A 99 3.91 2.88 9.53
N CYS A 100 5.22 2.82 9.31
CA CYS A 100 6.21 3.00 10.37
C CYS A 100 6.15 4.40 10.97
N GLU A 101 6.00 5.43 10.13
CA GLU A 101 5.85 6.83 10.54
C GLU A 101 4.62 7.02 11.42
N ILE A 102 3.46 6.49 11.02
CA ILE A 102 2.20 6.63 11.76
C ILE A 102 2.23 5.84 13.08
N GLU A 103 2.79 4.63 13.06
CA GLU A 103 2.83 3.75 14.24
C GLU A 103 4.02 4.05 15.18
N GLY A 104 4.91 4.97 14.83
CA GLY A 104 6.13 5.26 15.59
C GLY A 104 7.11 4.07 15.63
N LEU A 105 7.17 3.30 14.54
CA LEU A 105 7.99 2.10 14.43
C LEU A 105 9.21 2.32 13.53
N ASN A 106 10.21 1.47 13.69
CA ASN A 106 11.27 1.28 12.70
C ASN A 106 11.01 0.00 11.88
N PHE A 107 11.77 -0.20 10.80
CA PHE A 107 11.61 -1.37 9.92
C PHE A 107 11.86 -2.71 10.63
N SER A 108 12.75 -2.75 11.63
CA SER A 108 12.97 -3.97 12.42
C SER A 108 11.72 -4.36 13.22
N ALA A 109 11.06 -3.39 13.87
CA ALA A 109 9.81 -3.60 14.58
C ALA A 109 8.66 -3.94 13.63
N PHE A 110 8.62 -3.31 12.44
CA PHE A 110 7.68 -3.65 11.38
C PHE A 110 7.84 -5.11 10.93
N HIS A 111 9.07 -5.59 10.74
CA HIS A 111 9.33 -6.98 10.39
C HIS A 111 8.71 -7.97 11.39
N PHE A 112 8.82 -7.70 12.70
CA PHE A 112 8.14 -8.54 13.71
C PHE A 112 6.61 -8.51 13.59
N ARG A 113 6.00 -7.36 13.23
CA ARG A 113 4.56 -7.33 12.93
C ARG A 113 4.20 -8.16 11.70
N VAL A 114 5.02 -8.09 10.66
CA VAL A 114 4.86 -8.93 9.45
C VAL A 114 4.89 -10.41 9.80
N LEU A 115 5.85 -10.85 10.62
CA LEU A 115 5.92 -12.24 11.08
C LEU A 115 4.67 -12.67 11.86
N ARG A 116 4.13 -11.80 12.72
CA ARG A 116 2.90 -12.09 13.46
C ARG A 116 1.70 -12.29 12.53
N TRP A 117 1.49 -11.40 11.55
CA TRP A 117 0.41 -11.55 10.58
C TRP A 117 0.51 -12.80 9.69
N LEU A 118 1.73 -13.32 9.49
CA LEU A 118 1.97 -14.56 8.76
C LEU A 118 1.74 -15.82 9.61
N SER A 119 1.76 -15.70 10.95
CA SER A 119 1.53 -16.82 11.88
C SER A 119 0.06 -16.97 12.31
N GLU A 120 -0.75 -15.94 12.08
CA GLU A 120 -2.21 -15.94 12.25
C GLU A 120 -2.92 -16.53 11.02
#